data_AF-A0A4Q2ZCU1-F1
#
_entry.id   AF-A0A4Q2ZCU1-F1
#
_cell.length_a   1.000
_cell.length_b   1.000
_cell.length_c   1.000
_cell.angle_alpha   90.00
_cell.angle_beta   90.00
_cell.angle_gamma   90.00
#
_symmetry.space_group_name_H-M   'P 1'
#
loop_
_entity.id
_entity.type
_entity.pdbx_description
1 polymer ?
#
loop_
_entity_poly.entity_id
_entity_poly.type
_entity_poly.pdbx_seq_one_letter_code
_entity_poly.pdbx_strand_id
1 'polypeptide(L)'
;MKRWPGLLAAASLASTAHALDGNGNGQSDVWEMVFGASGLSAAADSDGDGWTNALESTAGTNPFDPTSFPTMEVSAAGGLPVLRWQSLAGKRYTIHTAPDLVTWSPLQTNITGTGGTLT
;
A
#
# COMPACT_ATOMS: atom_id res chain seq x y z
N MET A 1 -3.43 -8.42 -35.11
CA MET A 1 -2.68 -7.63 -34.11
C MET A 1 -3.61 -7.42 -32.91
N LYS A 2 -3.49 -8.25 -31.88
CA LYS A 2 -4.43 -8.25 -30.75
C LYS A 2 -3.91 -7.26 -29.71
N ARG A 3 -4.48 -6.05 -29.70
CA ARG A 3 -4.15 -4.99 -28.75
C ARG A 3 -4.62 -5.45 -27.37
N TRP A 4 -3.69 -5.67 -26.44
CA TRP A 4 -4.02 -5.84 -25.03
C TRP A 4 -4.26 -4.43 -24.48
N PRO A 5 -5.49 -4.06 -24.06
CA PRO A 5 -5.65 -2.83 -23.32
C PRO A 5 -4.93 -3.02 -21.99
N GLY A 6 -3.93 -2.18 -21.73
CA GLY A 6 -3.15 -2.22 -20.50
C GLY A 6 -4.07 -2.03 -19.30
N LEU A 7 -4.37 -3.14 -18.62
CA LEU A 7 -4.98 -3.11 -17.31
C LEU A 7 -3.85 -2.88 -16.32
N LEU A 8 -3.74 -1.66 -15.80
CA LEU A 8 -2.93 -1.39 -14.61
C LEU A 8 -3.86 -1.47 -13.41
N ALA A 9 -3.55 -2.39 -12.51
CA ALA A 9 -4.17 -2.42 -11.20
C ALA A 9 -3.30 -1.62 -10.23
N ALA A 10 -3.92 -0.79 -9.42
CA ALA A 10 -3.29 -0.13 -8.29
C ALA A 10 -4.05 -0.56 -7.05
N ALA A 11 -3.38 -1.24 -6.11
CA ALA A 11 -3.94 -1.42 -4.78
C ALA A 11 -3.71 -0.11 -4.02
N SER A 12 -4.78 0.61 -3.72
CA SER A 12 -4.70 1.69 -2.75
C SER A 12 -4.95 1.11 -1.37
N LEU A 13 -4.05 1.44 -0.47
CA LEU A 13 -4.19 1.19 0.95
C LEU A 13 -5.18 2.19 1.52
N ALA A 14 -6.47 1.87 1.46
CA ALA A 14 -7.47 2.57 2.25
C ALA A 14 -7.47 1.99 3.67
N SER A 15 -6.41 2.28 4.43
CA SER A 15 -6.44 1.95 5.85
C SER A 15 -7.13 3.06 6.61
N THR A 16 -8.16 2.69 7.36
CA THR A 16 -8.65 3.49 8.48
C THR A 16 -7.60 3.65 9.59
N ALA A 17 -6.32 3.29 9.38
CA ALA A 17 -5.23 3.44 10.36
C ALA A 17 -4.83 4.90 10.65
N HIS A 18 -5.31 5.87 9.86
CA HIS A 18 -5.32 7.28 10.29
C HIS A 18 -6.25 7.55 11.48
N ALA A 19 -7.07 6.57 11.92
CA ALA A 19 -8.03 6.80 12.99
C ALA A 19 -7.38 7.15 14.35
N LEU A 20 -6.09 6.90 14.52
CA LEU A 20 -5.29 7.30 15.68
C LEU A 20 -4.06 8.07 15.18
N ASP A 21 -4.18 9.40 15.16
CA ASP A 21 -3.10 10.37 14.90
C ASP A 21 -3.11 11.37 16.08
N GLY A 22 -2.61 10.91 17.22
CA GLY A 22 -2.68 11.63 18.49
C GLY A 22 -1.70 12.80 18.55
N ASN A 23 -0.62 12.76 17.76
CA ASN A 23 0.37 13.83 17.68
C ASN A 23 0.13 14.82 16.52
N GLY A 24 -0.84 14.55 15.64
CA GLY A 24 -1.26 15.45 14.56
C GLY A 24 -0.25 15.58 13.43
N ASN A 25 0.63 14.58 13.23
CA ASN A 25 1.66 14.60 12.21
C ASN A 25 1.23 13.92 10.89
N GLY A 26 -0.02 13.45 10.81
CA GLY A 26 -0.57 12.80 9.62
C GLY A 26 -0.18 11.33 9.46
N GLN A 27 0.42 10.72 10.49
CA GLN A 27 0.85 9.32 10.51
C GLN A 27 0.07 8.54 11.57
N SER A 28 0.04 7.22 11.44
CA SER A 28 -0.66 6.36 12.40
C SER A 28 0.17 6.15 13.67
N ASP A 29 -0.40 6.48 14.84
CA ASP A 29 0.25 6.24 16.15
C ASP A 29 0.57 4.75 16.36
N VAL A 30 -0.27 3.85 15.83
CA VAL A 30 -0.04 2.39 15.92
C VAL A 30 1.20 2.01 15.13
N TRP A 31 1.36 2.57 13.93
CA TRP A 31 2.56 2.37 13.12
C TRP A 31 3.80 2.95 13.80
N GLU A 32 3.69 4.16 14.36
CA GLU A 32 4.78 4.78 15.12
C GLU A 32 5.20 3.92 16.33
N MET A 33 4.23 3.33 17.04
CA MET A 33 4.48 2.43 18.16
C MET A 33 5.13 1.11 17.75
N VAL A 34 4.74 0.55 16.60
CA VAL A 34 5.29 -0.73 16.08
C VAL A 34 6.75 -0.57 15.66
N PHE A 35 7.09 0.52 14.98
CA PHE A 35 8.44 0.73 14.43
C PHE A 35 9.32 1.67 15.25
N GLY A 36 8.78 2.30 16.31
CA GLY A 36 9.51 3.33 17.05
C GLY A 36 9.72 4.61 16.22
N ALA A 37 8.78 4.93 15.34
CA ALA A 37 8.88 5.99 14.34
C ALA A 37 8.27 7.34 14.80
N SER A 38 8.06 7.51 16.11
CA SER A 38 7.45 8.71 16.66
C SER A 38 8.27 9.96 16.31
N GLY A 39 7.64 10.93 15.65
CA GLY A 39 8.29 12.20 15.31
C GLY A 39 9.05 12.21 13.98
N LEU A 40 8.97 11.14 13.19
CA LEU A 40 9.41 11.19 11.80
C LEU A 40 8.57 12.22 11.03
N SER A 41 9.22 12.96 10.12
CA SER A 41 8.49 13.84 9.22
C SER A 41 7.77 13.00 8.17
N ALA A 42 6.45 13.18 8.06
CA ALA A 42 5.61 12.51 7.07
C ALA A 42 6.11 12.67 5.61
N ALA A 43 6.77 13.79 5.31
CA ALA A 43 7.29 14.11 3.98
C ALA A 43 8.76 13.67 3.76
N ALA A 44 9.44 13.20 4.81
CA ALA A 44 10.79 12.67 4.68
C ALA A 44 10.75 11.20 4.24
N ASP A 45 11.88 10.75 3.72
CA ASP A 45 12.22 9.36 3.42
C ASP A 45 13.39 9.02 4.37
N SER A 46 13.11 8.25 5.41
CA SER A 46 14.03 8.10 6.54
C SER A 46 15.11 7.05 6.30
N ASP A 47 14.88 6.08 5.43
CA ASP A 47 15.84 5.02 5.10
C ASP A 47 16.39 5.09 3.66
N GLY A 48 15.86 5.99 2.84
CA GLY A 48 16.40 6.34 1.53
C GLY A 48 15.95 5.41 0.41
N ASP A 49 14.82 4.73 0.55
CA ASP A 49 14.29 3.78 -0.44
C ASP A 49 13.37 4.44 -1.50
N GLY A 50 13.12 5.74 -1.36
CA GLY A 50 12.29 6.54 -2.25
C GLY A 50 10.81 6.63 -1.84
N TRP A 51 10.41 6.03 -0.72
CA TRP A 51 9.07 6.16 -0.14
C TRP A 51 9.08 7.13 1.03
N THR A 52 8.04 7.97 1.13
CA THR A 52 7.94 8.87 2.28
C THR A 52 7.38 8.12 3.48
N ASN A 53 7.76 8.55 4.68
CA ASN A 53 7.26 8.01 5.94
C ASN A 53 5.72 7.99 6.01
N ALA A 54 5.03 8.94 5.38
CA ALA A 54 3.57 8.92 5.26
C ALA A 54 3.03 7.74 4.43
N LEU A 55 3.68 7.43 3.31
CA LEU A 55 3.29 6.31 2.43
C LEU A 55 3.57 4.98 3.14
N GLU A 56 4.71 4.89 3.81
CA GLU A 56 5.08 3.73 4.62
C GLU A 56 4.15 3.53 5.82
N SER A 57 3.79 4.60 6.53
CA SER A 57 2.81 4.56 7.63
C SER A 57 1.45 4.05 7.15
N THR A 58 1.04 4.52 5.98
CA THR A 58 -0.20 4.06 5.33
C THR A 58 -0.11 2.58 4.96
N ALA A 59 1.02 2.15 4.38
CA ALA A 59 1.28 0.77 3.98
C ALA A 59 1.56 -0.18 5.14
N GLY A 60 2.03 0.33 6.27
CA GLY A 60 2.53 -0.41 7.42
C GLY A 60 3.93 -0.99 7.22
N THR A 61 4.80 -0.34 6.44
CA THR A 61 6.20 -0.77 6.21
C THR A 61 7.16 -0.08 7.19
N ASN A 62 8.40 -0.55 7.28
CA ASN A 62 9.36 -0.09 8.29
C ASN A 62 10.22 1.06 7.76
N PRO A 63 10.11 2.29 8.28
CA PRO A 63 10.79 3.50 7.77
C PRO A 63 12.28 3.59 8.08
N PHE A 64 12.84 2.51 8.60
CA PHE A 64 14.24 2.37 8.98
C PHE A 64 14.91 1.18 8.27
N ASP A 65 14.21 0.54 7.33
CA ASP A 65 14.67 -0.62 6.58
C ASP A 65 14.36 -0.42 5.10
N PRO A 66 15.35 -0.07 4.26
CA PRO A 66 15.12 0.27 2.86
C PRO A 66 14.72 -0.95 2.00
N THR A 67 14.57 -2.13 2.60
CA THR A 67 14.00 -3.33 1.96
C THR A 67 12.53 -3.57 2.33
N SER A 68 11.98 -2.76 3.24
CA SER A 68 10.60 -2.79 3.70
C SER A 68 9.81 -1.65 3.05
N PHE A 69 9.30 -1.89 1.84
CA PHE A 69 8.57 -0.86 1.10
C PHE A 69 7.24 -1.35 0.50
N PRO A 70 6.31 -0.43 0.21
CA PRO A 70 5.06 -0.77 -0.44
C PRO A 70 5.31 -1.43 -1.81
N THR A 71 4.95 -2.70 -1.95
CA THR A 71 5.15 -3.44 -3.20
C THR A 71 3.93 -4.28 -3.58
N MET A 72 3.74 -4.42 -4.88
CA MET A 72 2.73 -5.28 -5.49
C MET A 72 3.29 -5.85 -6.79
N GLU A 73 3.22 -7.17 -6.92
CA GLU A 73 3.58 -7.89 -8.12
C GLU A 73 2.36 -8.05 -9.02
N VAL A 74 2.55 -7.85 -10.32
CA VAL A 74 1.55 -8.20 -11.34
C VAL A 74 2.13 -9.30 -12.21
N SER A 75 1.43 -10.42 -12.28
CA SER A 75 1.82 -11.58 -13.09
C SER A 75 0.66 -12.03 -13.97
N ALA A 76 0.92 -12.88 -14.97
CA ALA A 76 -0.12 -13.50 -15.77
C ALA A 76 -0.23 -14.99 -15.43
N ALA A 77 -1.41 -15.44 -15.03
CA ALA A 77 -1.70 -16.86 -14.81
C ALA A 77 -2.93 -17.26 -15.63
N GLY A 78 -2.81 -18.29 -16.46
CA GLY A 78 -3.92 -18.75 -17.31
C GLY A 78 -4.44 -17.70 -18.31
N GLY A 79 -3.62 -16.70 -18.65
CA GLY A 79 -4.02 -15.60 -19.54
C GLY A 79 -4.77 -14.44 -18.86
N LEU A 80 -4.88 -14.46 -17.53
CA LEU A 80 -5.46 -13.37 -16.73
C LEU A 80 -4.40 -12.69 -15.86
N PRO A 81 -4.51 -11.38 -15.60
CA PRO A 81 -3.65 -10.70 -14.65
C PRO A 81 -3.97 -11.19 -13.22
N VAL A 82 -2.92 -11.50 -12.47
CA VAL A 82 -2.96 -11.86 -11.05
C VAL A 82 -2.08 -10.88 -10.30
N LEU A 83 -2.65 -10.26 -9.28
CA LEU A 83 -1.95 -9.36 -8.37
C LEU A 83 -1.44 -10.19 -7.21
N ARG A 84 -0.27 -9.85 -6.67
CA ARG A 84 0.25 -10.47 -5.45
C ARG A 84 0.91 -9.41 -4.60
N TRP A 85 0.58 -9.33 -3.33
CA TRP A 85 1.21 -8.37 -2.42
C TRP A 85 1.28 -8.94 -1.01
N GLN A 86 2.27 -8.51 -0.22
CA GLN A 86 2.29 -8.82 1.20
C GLN A 86 1.24 -7.96 1.91
N SER A 87 0.25 -8.61 2.51
CA SER A 87 -0.77 -7.92 3.29
C SER A 87 -0.41 -7.89 4.76
N LEU A 88 -0.91 -6.89 5.48
CA LEU A 88 -0.73 -6.76 6.92
C LEU A 88 -2.07 -6.99 7.63
N ALA A 89 -2.01 -7.79 8.69
CA ALA A 89 -3.17 -7.99 9.57
C ALA A 89 -3.62 -6.62 10.12
N GLY A 90 -4.93 -6.40 10.15
CA GLY A 90 -5.51 -5.13 10.61
C GLY A 90 -5.59 -4.01 9.56
N LYS A 91 -4.96 -4.17 8.39
CA LYS A 91 -5.16 -3.27 7.23
C LYS A 91 -6.33 -3.76 6.37
N ARG A 92 -6.95 -2.82 5.64
CA ARG A 92 -7.89 -3.11 4.55
C ARG A 92 -7.36 -2.53 3.25
N TYR A 93 -7.61 -3.23 2.16
CA TYR A 93 -7.12 -2.90 0.83
C TYR A 93 -8.29 -2.69 -0.13
N THR A 94 -8.09 -1.76 -1.06
CA THR A 94 -8.97 -1.55 -2.21
C THR A 94 -8.15 -1.62 -3.49
N ILE A 95 -8.53 -2.52 -4.39
CA ILE A 95 -7.92 -2.62 -5.71
C ILE A 95 -8.68 -1.70 -6.64
N HIS A 96 -7.98 -0.79 -7.30
CA HIS A 96 -8.50 0.06 -8.36
C HIS A 96 -7.95 -0.38 -9.71
N THR A 97 -8.73 -0.13 -10.76
CA THR A 97 -8.35 -0.34 -12.15
C THR A 97 -8.68 0.89 -12.98
N ALA A 98 -7.84 1.20 -13.96
CA ALA A 98 -8.03 2.27 -14.93
C ALA A 98 -7.69 1.78 -16.34
N PRO A 99 -8.68 1.43 -17.18
CA PRO A 99 -8.42 0.97 -18.55
C PRO A 99 -7.78 2.04 -19.45
N ASP A 100 -7.96 3.31 -19.11
CA ASP A 100 -7.45 4.49 -19.83
C ASP A 100 -6.23 5.13 -19.14
N LEU A 101 -5.79 4.58 -18.00
CA LEU A 101 -4.74 5.14 -17.13
C LEU A 101 -5.04 6.53 -16.55
N VAL A 102 -6.29 6.99 -16.66
CA VAL A 102 -6.71 8.33 -16.23
C VAL A 102 -7.83 8.21 -15.20
N THR A 103 -8.83 7.39 -15.48
CA THR A 103 -10.02 7.23 -14.65
C THR A 103 -9.89 5.97 -13.81
N TRP A 104 -9.55 6.14 -12.54
CA TRP A 104 -9.44 5.04 -11.58
C TRP A 104 -10.79 4.73 -10.95
N SER A 105 -11.18 3.46 -10.96
CA SER A 105 -12.41 2.97 -10.33
C SER A 105 -12.12 1.73 -9.47
N PRO A 106 -12.82 1.53 -8.34
CA PRO A 106 -12.60 0.37 -7.49
C PRO A 106 -13.06 -0.90 -8.20
N LEU A 107 -12.14 -1.87 -8.33
CA LEU A 107 -12.42 -3.24 -8.77
C LEU A 107 -12.91 -4.11 -7.61
N GLN A 108 -12.22 -4.01 -6.46
CA GLN A 108 -12.56 -4.75 -5.24
C GLN A 108 -12.24 -3.91 -4.01
N THR A 109 -13.13 -3.92 -3.02
CA THR A 109 -12.99 -3.12 -1.78
C THR A 109 -13.03 -4.04 -0.56
N ASN A 110 -12.63 -3.50 0.60
CA ASN A 110 -12.72 -4.19 1.90
C ASN A 110 -11.98 -5.55 1.95
N ILE A 111 -10.88 -5.69 1.22
CA ILE A 111 -10.03 -6.87 1.33
C ILE A 111 -9.31 -6.78 2.67
N THR A 112 -9.58 -7.71 3.58
CA THR A 112 -8.93 -7.76 4.89
C THR A 112 -7.54 -8.36 4.75
N GLY A 113 -6.52 -7.64 5.23
CA GLY A 113 -5.16 -8.16 5.29
C GLY A 113 -5.03 -9.28 6.32
N THR A 114 -4.24 -10.30 5.98
CA THR A 114 -4.06 -11.51 6.79
C THR A 114 -2.69 -11.56 7.46
N GLY A 115 -1.78 -10.64 7.13
CA GLY A 115 -0.37 -10.72 7.53
C GLY A 115 0.48 -11.58 6.60
N GLY A 116 -0.13 -12.21 5.59
CA GLY A 116 0.55 -12.98 4.56
C GLY A 116 0.29 -12.43 3.16
N THR A 117 0.79 -13.14 2.16
CA THR A 117 0.59 -12.79 0.75
C THR A 117 -0.87 -12.98 0.34
N LEU A 118 -1.46 -11.95 -0.27
CA LEU A 118 -2.77 -12.03 -0.92
C LEU A 118 -2.62 -12.05 -2.44
N THR A 119 -3.62 -12.62 -3.11
CA THR A 119 -3.72 -12.72 -4.57
C THR A 119 -5.10 -12.33 -5.07
#